data_AF-A0A953QLP4-F1
#
_entry.id   AF-A0A953QLP4-F1
#
_cell.length_a   1.000
_cell.length_b   1.000
_cell.length_c   1.000
_cell.angle_alpha   90.00
_cell.angle_beta   90.00
_cell.angle_gamma   90.00
#
_symmetry.space_group_name_H-M   'P 1'
#
loop_
_entity.id
_entity.type
_entity.pdbx_description
1 polymer ?
#
loop_
_entity_poly.entity_id
_entity_poly.type
_entity_poly.pdbx_seq_one_letter_code
_entity_poly.pdbx_strand_id
1 'polypeptide(L)' 'MSGIIYTETLIHAAPEQFVKDAPYQLVIVTLDGGGRVTARIDGDRVQIGDKVVEAESRDGVPFFKKA' A
#
# COMPACT_ATOMS: atom_id res chain seq x y z
N MET A 1 -4.77 -10.25 -5.07
CA MET A 1 -4.98 -10.64 -3.66
C MET A 1 -5.87 -9.61 -2.95
N SER A 2 -6.48 -9.91 -1.79
CA SER A 2 -7.28 -8.95 -1.00
C SER A 2 -6.95 -9.00 0.49
N GLY A 3 -7.28 -7.93 1.21
CA GLY A 3 -7.05 -7.85 2.65
C GLY A 3 -7.56 -6.55 3.27
N ILE A 4 -7.14 -6.30 4.51
CA ILE A 4 -7.51 -5.12 5.30
C ILE A 4 -6.25 -4.35 5.71
N ILE A 5 -6.30 -3.03 5.63
CA ILE A 5 -5.22 -2.16 6.12
C ILE A 5 -5.05 -2.32 7.62
N TYR A 6 -3.86 -2.78 8.02
CA TYR A 6 -3.48 -2.93 9.41
C TYR A 6 -2.84 -1.65 9.97
N THR A 7 -1.95 -1.02 9.20
CA THR A 7 -1.36 0.29 9.50
C THR A 7 -1.01 1.02 8.21
N GLU A 8 -0.95 2.36 8.28
CA GLU A 8 -0.65 3.23 7.16
C GLU A 8 0.23 4.41 7.58
N THR A 9 1.02 4.92 6.65
CA THR A 9 1.76 6.16 6.81
C THR A 9 1.96 6.85 5.46
N LEU A 10 2.18 8.16 5.49
CA LEU A 10 2.50 8.96 4.32
C LEU A 10 3.98 9.32 4.30
N ILE A 11 4.68 8.89 3.25
CA ILE A 11 6.10 9.21 3.07
C ILE A 11 6.20 10.52 2.31
N HIS A 12 6.64 11.57 3.00
CA HIS A 12 6.86 12.90 2.42
C HIS A 12 8.29 13.08 1.89
N ALA A 13 9.28 12.56 2.63
CA ALA A 13 10.69 12.61 2.25
C ALA A 13 11.13 11.21 1.85
N ALA A 14 11.11 10.94 0.54
CA ALA A 14 11.44 9.63 -0.02
C ALA A 14 12.93 9.52 -0.38
N PRO A 15 13.50 8.30 -0.36
CA PRO A 15 14.81 8.03 -0.97
C PRO A 15 14.83 8.40 -2.45
N GLU A 16 15.99 8.73 -3.02
CA GLU A 16 16.15 9.24 -4.40
C GLU A 16 15.35 8.45 -5.45
N GLN A 17 15.38 7.12 -5.37
CA GLN A 17 14.68 6.23 -6.29
C GLN A 17 13.15 6.37 -6.30
N PHE A 18 12.56 6.95 -5.25
CA PHE A 18 11.11 7.15 -5.09
C PHE A 18 10.70 8.62 -4.91
N VAL A 19 11.63 9.58 -5.06
CA VAL A 19 11.34 11.02 -4.90
C VAL A 19 10.23 11.49 -5.85
N LYS A 20 10.17 10.93 -7.07
CA LYS A 20 9.14 11.28 -8.06
C LYS A 20 7.73 10.89 -7.65
N ASP A 21 7.60 9.92 -6.75
CA ASP A 21 6.30 9.46 -6.27
C ASP A 21 5.90 10.11 -4.95
N ALA A 22 6.76 10.93 -4.36
CA ALA A 22 6.46 11.59 -3.10
C ALA A 22 5.42 12.72 -3.33
N PRO A 23 4.40 12.85 -2.46
CA PRO A 23 4.10 11.99 -1.32
C PRO A 23 3.40 10.69 -1.74
N TYR A 24 3.75 9.57 -1.12
CA TYR A 24 3.05 8.30 -1.32
C TYR A 24 2.68 7.61 -0.02
N GLN A 25 1.59 6.85 -0.06
CA GLN A 25 1.14 6.08 1.09
C GLN A 25 1.79 4.70 1.10
N LEU A 26 2.37 4.35 2.24
CA LEU A 26 2.89 3.02 2.54
C LEU A 26 1.95 2.36 3.54
N VAL A 27 1.62 1.09 3.32
CA VAL A 27 0.69 0.34 4.16
C VAL A 27 1.24 -1.02 4.52
N ILE A 28 0.74 -1.57 5.62
CA ILE A 28 0.79 -3.01 5.88
C ILE A 28 -0.62 -3.55 5.74
N VAL A 29 -0.80 -4.53 4.86
CA VAL A 29 -2.10 -5.20 4.62
C VAL A 29 -2.08 -6.54 5.33
N THR A 30 -3.11 -6.81 6.14
CA THR A 30 -3.40 -8.18 6.61
C THR A 30 -4.20 -8.87 5.52
N LEU A 31 -3.60 -9.91 4.92
CA LEU A 31 -4.19 -10.60 3.77
C LEU A 31 -5.27 -11.58 4.21
N ASP A 32 -6.30 -11.76 3.39
CA ASP A 32 -7.42 -12.68 3.70
C ASP A 32 -6.94 -14.15 3.81
N GLY A 33 -5.89 -14.51 3.06
CA GLY A 33 -5.23 -15.82 3.15
C GLY A 33 -4.29 -15.99 4.36
N GLY A 34 -4.22 -14.98 5.23
CA GLY A 34 -3.28 -14.91 6.35
C GLY A 34 -1.96 -14.24 6.01
N GLY A 35 -1.21 -13.88 7.04
CA GLY A 35 0.04 -13.14 6.91
C GLY A 35 -0.17 -11.63 6.68
N ARG A 36 0.95 -10.92 6.54
CA ARG A 36 0.97 -9.48 6.27
C ARG A 36 1.96 -9.15 5.18
N VAL A 37 1.64 -8.13 4.39
CA VAL A 37 2.53 -7.63 3.34
C VAL A 37 2.68 -6.11 3.46
N THR A 38 3.89 -5.61 3.22
CA THR A 38 4.14 -4.18 3.05
C THR A 38 3.88 -3.82 1.60
N ALA A 39 3.05 -2.81 1.37
CA ALA A 39 2.60 -2.42 0.04
C ALA A 39 2.46 -0.90 -0.07
N ARG A 40 2.28 -0.41 -1.30
CA ARG A 40 1.91 0.98 -1.58
C ARG A 40 0.47 1.06 -2.06
N ILE A 41 -0.10 2.26 -2.02
CA ILE A 41 -1.48 2.50 -2.47
C ILE A 41 -1.48 3.19 -3.82
N ASP A 42 -2.31 2.68 -4.72
CA ASP A 42 -2.64 3.25 -6.00
C ASP A 42 -4.06 3.86 -5.94
N GLY A 43 -4.19 5.10 -6.40
CA GLY A 43 -5.46 5.84 -6.32
C GLY A 43 -5.71 6.48 -4.95
N ASP A 44 -6.96 6.35 -4.47
CA ASP A 44 -7.42 7.03 -3.25
C ASP A 44 -6.69 6.53 -1.99
N ARG A 45 -6.39 7.46 -1.08
CA ARG A 45 -5.80 7.13 0.22
C ARG A 45 -6.72 6.19 1.01
N VAL A 46 -6.09 5.28 1.72
CA VAL A 46 -6.77 4.33 2.61
C VAL A 46 -6.47 4.65 4.07
N GLN A 47 -7.30 4.14 4.96
CA GLN A 47 -7.08 4.19 6.41
C GLN A 47 -7.08 2.80 7.03
N ILE A 48 -6.62 2.70 8.28
CA ILE A 48 -6.68 1.46 9.06
C ILE A 48 -8.12 0.93 9.05
N GLY A 49 -8.28 -0.36 8.74
CA GLY A 49 -9.58 -1.01 8.63
C GLY A 49 -10.21 -0.98 7.23
N ASP A 50 -9.69 -0.19 6.29
CA ASP A 50 -10.18 -0.21 4.91
C ASP A 50 -9.88 -1.56 4.23
N LYS A 51 -10.83 -2.03 3.42
CA LYS A 51 -10.64 -3.19 2.56
C LYS A 51 -9.95 -2.80 1.26
N VAL A 52 -8.98 -3.61 0.85
CA VAL A 52 -8.18 -3.35 -0.34
C VAL A 52 -8.01 -4.60 -1.21
N VAL A 53 -7.78 -4.36 -2.49
CA VAL A 53 -7.44 -5.37 -3.48
C VAL A 53 -6.13 -5.00 -4.17
N GLU A 54 -5.31 -6.00 -4.44
CA GLU A 54 -4.06 -5.85 -5.19
C GLU A 54 -4.40 -5.37 -6.61
N ALA A 55 -3.72 -4.31 -7.04
CA ALA A 55 -3.83 -3.76 -8.37
C ALA A 55 -2.75 -4.37 -9.28
N GLU A 56 -1.49 -4.22 -8.90
CA GLU A 56 -0.33 -4.70 -9.66
C GLU A 56 0.93 -4.74 -8.78
N SER A 57 2.02 -5.28 -9.30
CA SER A 57 3.35 -5.18 -8.68
C SER A 57 4.28 -4.38 -9.60
N ARG A 58 4.91 -3.33 -9.06
CA ARG A 58 5.86 -2.47 -9.79
C ARG A 58 7.24 -2.65 -9.14
N ASP A 59 8.22 -3.13 -9.89
CA ASP A 59 9.59 -3.38 -9.40
C ASP A 59 9.68 -4.21 -8.11
N GLY A 60 8.79 -5.21 -7.99
CA GLY A 60 8.69 -6.07 -6.79
C GLY A 60 7.98 -5.45 -5.60
N VAL A 61 7.49 -4.21 -5.72
CA VAL A 61 6.63 -3.57 -4.72
C VAL A 61 5.16 -3.80 -5.09
N PRO A 62 4.37 -4.48 -4.24
CA PRO A 62 2.95 -4.65 -4.49
C PRO A 62 2.20 -3.33 -4.27
N PHE A 63 1.28 -3.02 -5.17
CA PHE A 63 0.36 -1.90 -5.07
C PHE A 63 -1.06 -2.42 -4.86
N PHE A 64 -1.75 -1.83 -3.89
CA PHE A 64 -3.14 -2.10 -3.56
C PHE A 64 -3.99 -0.86 -3.81
N LYS A 65 -5.29 -1.05 -4.03
CA LYS A 65 -6.27 0.04 -4.12
C LYS A 65 -7.49 -0.28 -3.28
N LYS A 66 -8.29 0.74 -2.96
CA LYS A 66 -9.55 0.56 -2.25
C LYS A 66 -10.47 -0.39 -3.04
N ALA A 67 -11.05 -1.35 -2.33
CA ALA A 67 -11.92 -2.38 -2.91
C ALA A 67 -13.30 -1.81 -3.30
#